data_AF-A0A537A7P7-F1
#
_entry.id   AF-A0A537A7P7-F1
#
_cell.length_a   1.000
_cell.length_b   1.000
_cell.length_c   1.000
_cell.angle_alpha   90.00
_cell.angle_beta   90.00
_cell.angle_gamma   90.00
#
_symmetry.space_group_name_H-M   'P 1'
#
loop_
_entity.id
_entity.type
_entity.pdbx_description
1 polymer ?
#
loop_
_entity_poly.entity_id
_entity_poly.type
_entity_poly.pdbx_seq_one_letter_code
_entity_poly.pdbx_strand_id
1 'polypeptide(L)'
;MSDKPDTAGMEYLQTLPRRWVTLYIPLGVFMFVLLFPFYWMVMTSFKSNEELMSKAANPFWIVKPTLDHFEKLLFRTEYPQWLWNTILISVLSTFISLFAAVLAAYAIERLRFKGSRQVGLSIFFAYLVPPSILFIPLALIVFKLGLFDSVWALILTYPTFLVPFCTWLLMGYFRTIPYELEECALITFISSSENKTVPVGVITELVEGDVYHWGALMAGALLGSLPVAILYSFFVEYYVSGMTGAVKE
;
A
#
# COMPACT_ATOMS: atom_id res chain seq x y z
N MET A 1 -5.68 12.18 -46.11
CA MET A 1 -4.93 13.38 -45.64
C MET A 1 -5.18 13.46 -44.15
N SER A 2 -4.09 13.52 -43.38
CA SER A 2 -3.96 13.02 -42.00
C SER A 2 -4.96 13.56 -40.98
N ASP A 3 -5.48 12.61 -40.21
CA ASP A 3 -6.22 12.74 -38.95
C ASP A 3 -5.32 13.40 -37.88
N LYS A 4 -5.84 14.41 -37.15
CA LYS A 4 -5.15 15.07 -36.03
C LYS A 4 -5.83 14.63 -34.74
N PRO A 5 -5.13 13.96 -33.81
CA PRO A 5 -5.73 13.51 -32.56
C PRO A 5 -5.95 14.68 -31.58
N ASP A 6 -7.03 14.58 -30.82
CA ASP A 6 -7.57 15.53 -29.86
C ASP A 6 -6.55 16.00 -28.81
N THR A 7 -5.78 17.04 -29.15
CA THR A 7 -4.90 17.77 -28.22
C THR A 7 -5.57 19.08 -27.74
N ALA A 8 -6.89 19.18 -27.86
CA ALA A 8 -7.65 20.43 -27.65
C ALA A 8 -7.72 20.89 -26.17
N GLY A 9 -7.29 20.06 -25.22
CA GLY A 9 -7.35 20.36 -23.79
C GLY A 9 -6.05 20.88 -23.15
N MET A 10 -4.90 20.79 -23.82
CA MET A 10 -3.57 21.14 -23.26
C MET A 10 -2.83 22.21 -24.07
N GLU A 11 -3.49 22.78 -25.08
CA GLU A 11 -2.94 23.80 -25.97
C GLU A 11 -2.62 25.12 -25.24
N TYR A 12 -3.23 25.36 -24.07
CA TYR A 12 -2.96 26.54 -23.24
C TYR A 12 -1.59 26.52 -22.54
N LEU A 13 -0.88 25.38 -22.51
CA LEU A 13 0.44 25.22 -21.88
C LEU A 13 1.62 25.48 -22.84
N GLN A 14 1.35 25.82 -24.11
CA GLN A 14 2.38 25.87 -25.16
C GLN A 14 3.34 27.06 -25.08
N THR A 15 2.98 28.15 -24.38
CA THR A 15 3.88 29.29 -24.21
C THR A 15 4.59 29.21 -22.85
N LEU A 16 5.93 29.22 -22.86
CA LEU A 16 6.78 29.23 -21.66
C LEU A 16 6.25 30.17 -20.56
N PRO A 17 5.90 31.45 -20.81
CA PRO A 17 5.41 32.34 -19.77
C PRO A 17 4.05 31.92 -19.19
N ARG A 18 3.15 31.33 -19.98
CA ARG A 18 1.83 30.89 -19.51
C ARG A 18 1.91 29.68 -18.59
N ARG A 19 2.82 28.74 -18.88
CA ARG A 19 3.09 27.58 -18.01
C ARG A 19 3.61 27.97 -16.63
N TRP A 20 4.42 29.03 -16.54
CA TRP A 20 4.83 29.59 -15.25
C TRP A 20 3.66 30.10 -14.43
N VAL A 21 2.75 30.85 -15.05
CA VAL A 21 1.61 31.43 -14.34
C VAL A 21 0.54 30.39 -13.99
N THR A 22 0.22 29.46 -14.89
CA THR A 22 -0.88 28.49 -14.68
C THR A 22 -0.47 27.26 -13.90
N LEU A 23 0.82 26.88 -13.90
CA LEU A 23 1.29 25.64 -13.30
C LEU A 23 2.37 25.89 -12.24
N TYR A 24 3.49 26.51 -12.59
CA TYR A 24 4.62 26.61 -11.65
C TYR A 24 4.35 27.53 -10.45
N ILE A 25 3.67 28.67 -10.64
CA ILE A 25 3.34 29.59 -9.55
C ILE A 25 2.32 28.95 -8.58
N PRO A 26 1.16 28.44 -9.02
CA PRO A 26 0.22 27.76 -8.13
C PRO A 26 0.84 26.55 -7.42
N LEU A 27 1.61 25.74 -8.14
CA LEU A 27 2.33 24.60 -7.57
C LEU A 27 3.38 25.05 -6.53
N GLY A 28 4.11 26.13 -6.81
CA GLY A 28 5.09 26.71 -5.90
C GLY A 28 4.45 27.24 -4.63
N VAL A 29 3.31 27.95 -4.75
CA VAL A 29 2.52 28.42 -3.59
C VAL A 29 2.00 27.23 -2.79
N PHE A 30 1.45 26.21 -3.46
CA PHE A 30 0.96 25.00 -2.81
C PHE A 30 2.07 24.27 -2.04
N MET A 31 3.23 24.09 -2.68
CA MET A 31 4.40 23.49 -2.06
C MET A 31 4.90 24.32 -0.87
N PHE A 32 4.93 25.64 -0.98
CA PHE A 32 5.32 26.52 0.12
C PHE A 32 4.38 26.36 1.33
N VAL A 33 3.06 26.35 1.11
CA VAL A 33 2.07 26.17 2.18
C VAL A 33 2.21 24.79 2.85
N LEU A 34 2.44 23.74 2.06
CA LEU A 34 2.63 22.38 2.60
C LEU A 34 3.94 22.21 3.37
N LEU A 35 5.02 22.86 2.93
CA LEU A 35 6.33 22.78 3.59
C LEU A 35 6.45 23.71 4.80
N PHE A 36 5.60 24.73 4.92
CA PHE A 36 5.68 25.71 6.00
C PHE A 36 5.58 25.09 7.42
N PRO A 37 4.67 24.14 7.73
CA PRO A 37 4.65 23.45 9.03
C PRO A 37 5.94 22.68 9.32
N PHE A 38 6.55 22.04 8.32
CA PHE A 38 7.82 21.32 8.48
C PHE A 38 8.98 22.27 8.71
N TYR A 39 9.02 23.38 7.96
CA TYR A 39 9.95 24.47 8.23
C TYR A 39 9.82 24.93 9.69
N TRP A 40 8.60 25.19 10.14
CA TRP A 40 8.34 25.60 11.52
C TRP A 40 8.83 24.57 12.54
N MET A 41 8.55 23.28 12.34
CA MET A 41 9.04 22.20 13.21
C MET A 41 10.57 22.20 13.32
N VAL A 42 11.27 22.30 12.18
CA VAL A 42 12.73 22.40 12.15
C VAL A 42 13.18 23.62 12.95
N MET A 43 12.66 24.82 12.63
CA MET A 43 13.06 26.04 13.33
C MET A 43 12.83 25.96 14.84
N THR A 44 11.70 25.41 15.29
CA THR A 44 11.42 25.26 16.72
C THR A 44 12.32 24.24 17.41
N SER A 45 12.74 23.17 16.72
CA SER A 45 13.59 22.13 17.31
C SER A 45 15.03 22.57 17.56
N PHE A 46 15.53 23.58 16.83
CA PHE A 46 16.87 24.14 17.01
C PHE A 46 16.89 25.45 17.82
N LYS A 47 15.74 26.07 18.12
CA LYS A 47 15.67 27.30 18.95
C LYS A 47 15.91 26.98 20.43
N SER A 48 16.65 27.83 21.13
CA SER A 48 16.81 27.71 22.58
C SER A 48 15.50 28.01 23.33
N ASN A 49 15.34 27.48 24.56
CA ASN A 49 14.15 27.76 25.38
C ASN A 49 13.95 29.26 25.66
N GLU A 50 15.04 30.01 25.81
CA GLU A 50 14.99 31.47 25.99
C GLU A 50 14.41 32.16 24.75
N GLU A 51 14.78 31.70 23.55
CA GLU A 51 14.29 32.24 22.29
C GLU A 51 12.81 31.87 22.05
N LEU A 52 12.39 30.66 22.44
CA LEU A 52 10.99 30.22 22.35
C LEU A 52 10.05 30.97 23.29
N MET A 53 10.53 31.36 24.47
CA MET A 53 9.72 32.04 25.50
C MET A 53 9.78 33.57 25.40
N SER A 54 10.70 34.13 24.61
CA SER A 54 10.86 35.57 24.43
C SER A 54 9.83 36.14 23.46
N LYS A 55 9.04 37.13 23.93
CA LYS A 55 8.10 37.87 23.07
C LYS A 55 8.78 38.79 22.04
N ALA A 56 10.07 39.10 22.24
CA ALA A 56 10.84 39.97 21.34
C ALA A 56 11.64 39.18 20.30
N ALA A 57 11.73 37.84 20.43
CA ALA A 57 12.42 37.00 19.47
C ALA A 57 11.59 36.84 18.19
N ASN A 58 12.27 36.79 17.05
CA ASN A 58 11.57 36.56 15.79
C ASN A 58 11.15 35.07 15.68
N PRO A 59 9.88 34.76 15.40
CA PRO A 59 9.44 33.37 15.31
C PRO A 59 9.99 32.62 14.09
N PHE A 60 10.32 33.32 13.00
CA PHE A 60 10.64 32.73 11.72
C PHE A 60 12.11 32.37 11.52
N TRP A 61 13.05 32.94 12.27
CA TRP A 61 14.49 32.64 12.12
C TRP A 61 15.16 32.34 13.46
N ILE A 62 16.16 31.45 13.46
CA ILE A 62 16.95 31.07 14.64
C ILE A 62 18.07 32.08 14.83
N VAL A 63 18.23 32.59 16.05
CA VAL A 63 19.36 33.45 16.41
C VAL A 63 20.47 32.64 17.08
N LYS A 64 20.11 31.72 17.98
CA LYS A 64 21.07 30.85 18.69
C LYS A 64 20.67 29.38 18.53
N PRO A 65 21.20 28.67 17.51
CA PRO A 65 20.89 27.26 17.32
C PRO A 65 21.47 26.42 18.47
N THR A 66 20.67 25.48 18.98
CA THR A 66 21.08 24.52 20.01
C THR A 66 20.67 23.09 19.62
N LEU A 67 21.43 22.12 20.13
CA LEU A 67 21.13 20.68 20.03
C LEU A 67 20.66 20.09 21.37
N ASP A 68 20.52 20.92 22.41
CA ASP A 68 20.18 20.47 23.77
C ASP A 68 18.84 19.71 23.81
N HIS A 69 17.89 20.08 22.94
CA HIS A 69 16.60 19.40 22.84
C HIS A 69 16.73 17.96 22.35
N PHE A 70 17.61 17.72 21.37
CA PHE A 70 17.89 16.39 20.85
C PHE A 70 18.66 15.54 21.86
N GLU A 71 19.67 16.12 22.52
CA GLU A 71 20.41 15.43 23.59
C GLU A 71 19.47 15.06 24.74
N LYS A 72 18.63 16.00 25.18
CA LYS A 72 17.64 15.76 26.23
C LYS A 72 16.67 14.66 25.82
N LEU A 73 16.11 14.71 24.61
CA LEU A 73 15.17 13.70 24.12
C LEU A 73 15.83 12.32 24.04
N LEU A 74 17.01 12.20 23.44
CA LEU A 74 17.62 10.89 23.17
C LEU A 74 18.30 10.28 24.40
N PHE A 75 18.90 11.08 25.28
CA PHE A 75 19.75 10.56 26.37
C PHE A 75 19.21 10.85 27.76
N ARG A 76 18.27 11.79 27.91
CA ARG A 76 17.73 12.19 29.22
C ARG A 76 16.23 11.89 29.37
N THR A 77 15.63 11.19 28.41
CA THR A 77 14.24 10.71 28.49
C THR A 77 14.14 9.26 28.01
N GLU A 78 13.02 8.61 28.34
CA GLU A 78 12.69 7.23 27.90
C GLU A 78 12.28 7.15 26.41
N TYR A 79 12.45 8.22 25.64
CA TYR A 79 12.06 8.28 24.23
C TYR A 79 12.65 7.15 23.37
N PRO A 80 13.93 6.76 23.49
CA PRO A 80 14.45 5.61 22.73
C PRO A 80 13.70 4.31 23.01
N GLN A 81 13.30 4.09 24.27
CA GLN A 81 12.52 2.91 24.65
C GLN A 81 11.09 2.99 24.10
N TRP A 82 10.45 4.15 24.12
CA TRP A 82 9.13 4.34 23.51
C TRP A 82 9.18 4.09 22.01
N LEU A 83 10.19 4.61 21.33
CA LEU A 83 10.42 4.38 19.91
C LEU A 83 10.60 2.89 19.61
N TRP A 84 11.41 2.20 20.42
CA TRP A 84 11.60 0.75 20.30
C TRP A 84 10.29 -0.03 20.50
N ASN A 85 9.50 0.32 21.51
CA ASN A 85 8.20 -0.29 21.74
C ASN A 85 7.26 -0.07 20.55
N THR A 86 7.19 1.14 19.99
CA THR A 86 6.37 1.45 18.81
C THR A 86 6.83 0.66 17.58
N ILE A 87 8.15 0.55 17.35
CA ILE A 87 8.70 -0.26 16.25
C ILE A 87 8.32 -1.73 16.45
N LEU A 88 8.53 -2.28 17.64
CA LEU A 88 8.21 -3.67 17.96
C LEU A 88 6.71 -3.96 17.75
N ILE A 89 5.84 -3.12 18.30
CA ILE A 89 4.38 -3.26 18.18
C ILE A 89 3.97 -3.17 16.71
N SER A 90 4.42 -2.14 15.98
CA SER A 90 4.03 -1.95 14.57
C SER A 90 4.49 -3.10 13.68
N VAL A 91 5.72 -3.59 13.82
CA VAL A 91 6.26 -4.69 13.02
C VAL A 91 5.51 -5.99 13.32
N LEU A 92 5.36 -6.37 14.60
CA LEU A 92 4.71 -7.61 14.98
C LEU A 92 3.21 -7.59 14.64
N SER A 93 2.51 -6.50 14.93
CA SER A 93 1.09 -6.37 14.58
C SER A 93 0.89 -6.39 13.06
N THR A 94 1.76 -5.74 12.27
CA THR A 94 1.69 -5.79 10.81
C THR A 94 1.90 -7.22 10.30
N PHE A 95 2.91 -7.92 10.80
CA PHE A 95 3.20 -9.30 10.39
C PHE A 95 2.05 -10.25 10.70
N ILE A 96 1.55 -10.23 11.93
CA ILE A 96 0.41 -11.07 12.37
C ILE A 96 -0.84 -10.76 11.53
N SER A 97 -1.11 -9.47 11.31
CA SER A 97 -2.29 -9.04 10.55
C SER A 97 -2.22 -9.43 9.10
N LEU A 98 -1.05 -9.23 8.47
CA LEU A 98 -0.83 -9.60 7.07
C LEU A 98 -0.91 -11.11 6.89
N PHE A 99 -0.27 -11.88 7.78
CA PHE A 99 -0.33 -13.33 7.74
C PHE A 99 -1.78 -13.85 7.82
N ALA A 100 -2.55 -13.37 8.79
CA ALA A 100 -3.96 -13.75 8.93
C ALA A 100 -4.81 -13.27 7.74
N ALA A 101 -4.57 -12.05 7.25
CA ALA A 101 -5.33 -11.45 6.15
C ALA A 101 -5.07 -12.14 4.81
N VAL A 102 -3.83 -12.56 4.53
CA VAL A 102 -3.49 -13.33 3.32
C VAL A 102 -4.23 -14.65 3.32
N LEU A 103 -4.21 -15.39 4.42
CA LEU A 103 -4.93 -16.65 4.55
C LEU A 103 -6.45 -16.46 4.38
N ALA A 104 -7.02 -15.45 5.04
CA ALA A 104 -8.44 -15.15 4.97
C ALA A 104 -8.87 -14.72 3.55
N ALA A 105 -8.14 -13.79 2.93
CA ALA A 105 -8.45 -13.28 1.59
C ALA A 105 -8.32 -14.38 0.53
N TYR A 106 -7.28 -15.21 0.61
CA TYR A 106 -7.11 -16.35 -0.29
C TYR A 106 -8.25 -17.36 -0.12
N ALA A 107 -8.61 -17.70 1.11
CA ALA A 107 -9.71 -18.61 1.37
C ALA A 107 -11.06 -18.10 0.85
N ILE A 108 -11.34 -16.80 0.98
CA ILE A 108 -12.61 -16.20 0.53
C ILE A 108 -12.68 -16.12 -1.00
N GLU A 109 -11.61 -15.64 -1.66
CA GLU A 109 -11.65 -15.38 -3.11
C GLU A 109 -11.33 -16.61 -3.97
N ARG A 110 -10.47 -17.52 -3.48
CA ARG A 110 -10.00 -18.68 -4.27
C ARG A 110 -10.72 -19.97 -3.91
N LEU A 111 -10.87 -20.30 -2.62
CA LEU A 111 -11.49 -21.58 -2.22
C LEU A 111 -13.02 -21.60 -2.42
N ARG A 112 -13.66 -20.44 -2.65
CA ARG A 112 -15.09 -20.27 -3.00
C ARG A 112 -16.06 -21.22 -2.26
N PHE A 113 -15.91 -21.35 -0.95
CA PHE A 113 -16.82 -22.14 -0.13
C PHE A 113 -18.22 -21.49 -0.03
N LYS A 114 -19.24 -22.30 0.30
CA LYS A 114 -20.63 -21.81 0.45
C LYS A 114 -20.68 -20.72 1.53
N GLY A 115 -21.04 -19.49 1.14
CA GLY A 115 -21.13 -18.33 2.04
C GLY A 115 -19.91 -17.39 2.02
N SER A 116 -18.88 -17.65 1.22
CA SER A 116 -17.68 -16.80 1.06
C SER A 116 -18.00 -15.31 0.88
N ARG A 117 -18.99 -14.99 0.02
CA ARG A 117 -19.46 -13.60 -0.19
C ARG A 117 -20.00 -12.94 1.07
N GLN A 118 -20.74 -13.67 1.90
CA GLN A 118 -21.30 -13.14 3.15
C GLN A 118 -20.18 -12.89 4.17
N VAL A 119 -19.23 -13.82 4.30
CA VAL A 119 -18.07 -13.66 5.18
C VAL A 119 -17.25 -12.43 4.77
N GLY A 120 -16.95 -12.27 3.48
CA GLY A 120 -16.23 -11.09 2.98
C GLY A 120 -16.97 -9.77 3.26
N LEU A 121 -18.30 -9.75 3.13
CA LEU A 121 -19.13 -8.59 3.49
C LEU A 121 -19.15 -8.34 5.00
N SER A 122 -19.25 -9.39 5.83
CA SER A 122 -19.23 -9.27 7.29
C SER A 122 -17.92 -8.69 7.80
N ILE A 123 -16.77 -9.07 7.21
CA ILE A 123 -15.46 -8.51 7.54
C ILE A 123 -15.44 -7.00 7.21
N PHE A 124 -16.01 -6.61 6.07
CA PHE A 124 -16.14 -5.19 5.71
C PHE A 124 -17.01 -4.42 6.70
N PHE A 125 -18.17 -4.96 7.09
CA PHE A 125 -19.02 -4.32 8.11
C PHE A 125 -18.35 -4.22 9.48
N ALA A 126 -17.58 -5.22 9.87
CA ALA A 126 -16.79 -5.18 11.10
C ALA A 126 -15.75 -4.05 11.08
N TYR A 127 -15.16 -3.76 9.91
CA TYR A 127 -14.22 -2.64 9.75
C TYR A 127 -14.90 -1.26 9.88
N LEU A 128 -16.17 -1.13 9.48
CA LEU A 128 -16.90 0.14 9.60
C LEU A 128 -17.19 0.52 11.05
N VAL A 129 -17.03 -0.40 12.00
CA VAL A 129 -17.18 -0.12 13.43
C VAL A 129 -16.06 0.84 13.88
N PRO A 130 -16.40 2.03 14.38
CA PRO A 130 -15.40 2.98 14.86
C PRO A 130 -14.51 2.36 15.95
N PRO A 131 -13.17 2.40 15.81
CA PRO A 131 -12.26 1.82 16.79
C PRO A 131 -12.41 2.41 18.20
N SER A 132 -12.88 3.64 18.30
CA SER A 132 -13.18 4.32 19.57
C SER A 132 -14.24 3.60 20.41
N ILE A 133 -15.24 2.98 19.78
CA ILE A 133 -16.32 2.24 20.47
C ILE A 133 -15.78 0.91 21.03
N LEU A 134 -14.83 0.30 20.33
CA LEU A 134 -14.24 -0.99 20.72
C LEU A 134 -13.20 -0.86 21.84
N PHE A 135 -12.81 0.36 22.22
CA PHE A 135 -11.78 0.59 23.23
C PHE A 135 -12.15 0.02 24.61
N ILE A 136 -13.36 0.28 25.10
CA ILE A 136 -13.83 -0.22 26.41
C ILE A 136 -13.89 -1.76 26.44
N PRO A 137 -14.55 -2.46 25.50
CA PRO A 137 -14.62 -3.92 25.55
C PRO A 137 -13.25 -4.58 25.37
N LEU A 138 -12.37 -4.04 24.52
CA LEU A 138 -11.02 -4.59 24.35
C LEU A 138 -10.18 -4.40 25.62
N ALA A 139 -10.28 -3.25 26.30
CA ALA A 139 -9.60 -3.03 27.57
C ALA A 139 -10.02 -4.09 28.61
N LEU A 140 -11.31 -4.39 28.72
CA LEU A 140 -11.80 -5.44 29.63
C LEU A 140 -11.24 -6.82 29.31
N ILE A 141 -11.07 -7.15 28.02
CA ILE A 141 -10.45 -8.42 27.60
C ILE A 141 -8.96 -8.44 28.00
N VAL A 142 -8.22 -7.36 27.75
CA VAL A 142 -6.80 -7.25 28.13
C VAL A 142 -6.62 -7.39 29.65
N PHE A 143 -7.49 -6.77 30.45
CA PHE A 143 -7.49 -6.93 31.91
C PHE A 143 -7.78 -8.36 32.34
N LYS A 144 -8.79 -9.01 31.74
CA LYS A 144 -9.12 -10.42 32.05
C LYS A 144 -8.00 -11.39 31.68
N LEU A 145 -7.27 -11.10 30.61
CA LEU A 145 -6.12 -11.90 30.17
C LEU A 145 -4.86 -11.64 31.03
N GLY A 146 -4.89 -10.67 31.95
CA GLY A 146 -3.72 -10.31 32.76
C GLY A 146 -2.60 -9.66 31.95
N LEU A 147 -2.89 -9.15 30.75
CA LEU A 147 -1.92 -8.55 29.84
C LEU A 147 -1.81 -7.03 30.01
N PHE A 148 -2.42 -6.48 31.06
CA PHE A 148 -2.40 -5.04 31.33
C PHE A 148 -0.98 -4.55 31.58
N ASP A 149 -0.71 -3.29 31.22
CA ASP A 149 0.60 -2.64 31.33
C ASP A 149 1.74 -3.37 30.58
N SER A 150 1.45 -3.93 29.41
CA SER A 150 2.42 -4.65 28.59
C SER A 150 2.32 -4.33 27.11
N VAL A 151 3.44 -4.40 26.39
CA VAL A 151 3.50 -4.30 24.92
C VAL A 151 2.64 -5.38 24.24
N TRP A 152 2.48 -6.53 24.89
CA TRP A 152 1.66 -7.64 24.39
C TRP A 152 0.18 -7.29 24.27
N ALA A 153 -0.33 -6.39 25.13
CA ALA A 153 -1.70 -5.90 25.01
C ALA A 153 -1.93 -5.26 23.64
N LEU A 154 -1.00 -4.40 23.20
CA LEU A 154 -1.12 -3.70 21.93
C LEU A 154 -0.85 -4.63 20.75
N ILE A 155 0.15 -5.51 20.85
CA ILE A 155 0.49 -6.49 19.80
C ILE A 155 -0.71 -7.37 19.44
N LEU A 156 -1.50 -7.80 20.42
CA LEU A 156 -2.67 -8.65 20.22
C LEU A 156 -3.94 -7.86 19.86
N THR A 157 -4.04 -6.62 20.31
CA THR A 157 -5.23 -5.80 20.05
C THR A 157 -5.18 -5.12 18.68
N TYR A 158 -4.03 -4.65 18.21
CA TYR A 158 -3.94 -3.96 16.91
C TYR A 158 -4.36 -4.83 15.72
N PRO A 159 -4.04 -6.14 15.65
CA PRO A 159 -4.53 -7.01 14.60
C PRO A 159 -6.04 -7.08 14.48
N THR A 160 -6.82 -6.86 15.55
CA THR A 160 -8.28 -6.89 15.45
C THR A 160 -8.82 -5.77 14.55
N PHE A 161 -8.09 -4.66 14.44
CA PHE A 161 -8.43 -3.54 13.55
C PHE A 161 -7.80 -3.68 12.16
N LEU A 162 -6.56 -4.16 12.12
CA LEU A 162 -5.78 -4.27 10.88
C LEU A 162 -6.24 -5.44 10.00
N VAL A 163 -6.59 -6.60 10.58
CA VAL A 163 -6.98 -7.80 9.82
C VAL A 163 -8.19 -7.54 8.92
N PRO A 164 -9.31 -6.92 9.38
CA PRO A 164 -10.43 -6.63 8.49
C PRO A 164 -10.06 -5.77 7.28
N PHE A 165 -9.29 -4.70 7.52
CA PHE A 165 -8.83 -3.79 6.48
C PHE A 165 -7.90 -4.49 5.47
N CYS A 166 -6.86 -5.16 5.96
CA CYS A 166 -5.90 -5.88 5.12
C CYS A 166 -6.57 -7.01 4.33
N THR A 167 -7.49 -7.76 4.96
CA THR A 167 -8.23 -8.84 4.29
C THR A 167 -9.07 -8.28 3.16
N TRP A 168 -9.79 -7.18 3.40
CA TRP A 168 -10.61 -6.54 2.37
C TRP A 168 -9.79 -6.02 1.19
N LEU A 169 -8.67 -5.37 1.46
CA LEU A 169 -7.73 -4.90 0.43
C LEU A 169 -7.18 -6.08 -0.40
N LEU A 170 -6.74 -7.15 0.26
CA LEU A 170 -6.19 -8.34 -0.40
C LEU A 170 -7.25 -9.12 -1.18
N MET A 171 -8.50 -9.17 -0.73
CA MET A 171 -9.60 -9.72 -1.52
C MET A 171 -9.78 -8.95 -2.83
N GLY A 172 -9.74 -7.61 -2.77
CA GLY A 172 -9.78 -6.75 -3.96
C GLY A 172 -8.64 -7.02 -4.93
N TYR A 173 -7.42 -7.20 -4.41
CA TYR A 173 -6.25 -7.55 -5.21
C TYR A 173 -6.34 -8.96 -5.82
N PHE A 174 -6.62 -9.99 -5.02
CA PHE A 174 -6.69 -11.39 -5.50
C PHE A 174 -7.79 -11.60 -6.55
N ARG A 175 -8.89 -10.83 -6.51
CA ARG A 175 -9.90 -10.84 -7.58
C ARG A 175 -9.36 -10.45 -8.95
N THR A 176 -8.32 -9.62 -9.01
CA THR A 176 -7.73 -9.15 -10.27
C THR A 176 -6.78 -10.16 -10.91
N ILE A 177 -6.27 -11.12 -10.15
CA ILE A 177 -5.33 -12.12 -10.64
C ILE A 177 -6.12 -13.23 -11.37
N PRO A 178 -5.89 -13.45 -12.69
CA PRO A 178 -6.59 -14.48 -13.45
C PRO A 178 -6.28 -15.88 -12.90
N TYR A 179 -7.32 -16.72 -12.81
CA TYR A 179 -7.20 -18.09 -12.28
C TYR A 179 -6.27 -18.96 -13.13
N GLU A 180 -6.19 -18.68 -14.43
CA GLU A 180 -5.34 -19.40 -15.40
C GLU A 180 -3.86 -19.38 -15.00
N LEU A 181 -3.37 -18.31 -14.36
CA LEU A 181 -1.97 -18.25 -13.92
C LEU A 181 -1.66 -19.24 -12.79
N GLU A 182 -2.62 -19.47 -11.89
CA GLU A 182 -2.48 -20.46 -10.82
C GLU A 182 -2.57 -21.88 -11.37
N GLU A 183 -3.47 -22.13 -12.32
CA GLU A 183 -3.59 -23.43 -13.01
C GLU A 183 -2.33 -23.77 -13.83
N CYS A 184 -1.80 -22.81 -14.59
CA CYS A 184 -0.55 -22.96 -15.33
C CYS A 184 0.63 -23.25 -14.39
N ALA A 185 0.71 -22.58 -13.24
CA ALA A 185 1.75 -22.87 -12.25
C ALA A 185 1.60 -24.29 -11.68
N LEU A 186 0.39 -24.72 -11.33
CA LEU A 186 0.12 -26.08 -10.84
C LEU A 186 0.50 -27.15 -11.88
N ILE A 187 0.18 -26.93 -13.16
CA ILE A 187 0.55 -27.84 -14.27
C ILE A 187 2.06 -27.86 -14.49
N THR A 188 2.73 -26.72 -14.36
CA THR A 188 4.19 -26.60 -14.58
C THR A 188 5.00 -27.24 -13.45
N PHE A 189 4.54 -27.17 -12.21
CA PHE A 189 5.26 -27.71 -11.04
C PHE A 189 4.90 -29.17 -10.68
N ILE A 190 3.82 -29.74 -11.21
CA ILE A 190 3.45 -31.15 -11.00
C ILE A 190 3.74 -31.96 -12.28
N SER A 191 4.95 -32.51 -12.37
CA SER A 191 5.36 -33.35 -13.51
C SER A 191 4.93 -34.81 -13.40
N SER A 192 4.73 -35.34 -12.19
CA SER A 192 4.34 -36.75 -11.97
C SER A 192 2.81 -36.92 -12.01
N SER A 193 2.31 -37.81 -12.88
CA SER A 193 0.88 -38.06 -13.07
C SER A 193 0.15 -38.59 -11.82
N GLU A 194 0.87 -39.20 -10.87
CA GLU A 194 0.29 -39.71 -9.62
C GLU A 194 -0.20 -38.60 -8.67
N ASN A 195 0.37 -37.40 -8.77
CA ASN A 195 0.07 -36.26 -7.87
C ASN A 195 -0.87 -35.22 -8.50
N LYS A 196 -1.39 -35.47 -9.70
CA LYS A 196 -2.31 -34.53 -10.39
C LYS A 196 -3.72 -34.65 -9.82
N THR A 197 -4.37 -33.51 -9.57
CA THR A 197 -5.77 -33.48 -9.16
C THR A 197 -6.69 -33.77 -10.35
N VAL A 198 -7.89 -34.30 -10.10
CA VAL A 198 -8.83 -34.76 -11.14
C VAL A 198 -9.08 -33.74 -12.27
N PRO A 199 -9.30 -32.44 -11.99
CA PRO A 199 -9.49 -31.45 -13.07
C PRO A 199 -8.25 -31.30 -13.96
N VAL A 200 -7.05 -31.41 -13.38
CA VAL A 200 -5.77 -31.23 -14.07
C VAL A 200 -5.39 -32.49 -14.86
N GLY A 201 -5.55 -33.67 -14.27
CA GLY A 201 -5.21 -34.94 -14.93
C GLY A 201 -6.10 -35.25 -16.14
N VAL A 202 -7.38 -34.89 -16.08
CA VAL A 202 -8.31 -35.09 -17.21
C VAL A 202 -7.92 -34.24 -18.42
N ILE A 203 -7.46 -33.00 -18.23
CA ILE A 203 -7.11 -32.11 -19.34
C ILE A 203 -5.74 -32.46 -19.92
N THR A 204 -4.81 -32.93 -19.09
CA THR A 204 -3.40 -33.13 -19.47
C THR A 204 -3.07 -34.56 -19.95
N GLU A 205 -3.73 -35.59 -19.42
CA GLU A 205 -3.40 -36.99 -19.75
C GLU A 205 -4.30 -37.61 -20.82
N LEU A 206 -5.50 -37.06 -21.07
CA LEU A 206 -6.44 -37.61 -22.07
C LEU A 206 -6.23 -37.06 -23.49
N VAL A 207 -5.24 -36.18 -23.69
CA VAL A 207 -4.84 -35.69 -25.01
C VAL A 207 -3.62 -36.47 -25.47
N GLU A 208 -3.83 -37.64 -26.08
CA GLU A 208 -2.75 -38.44 -26.67
C GLU A 208 -2.39 -37.93 -28.07
N GLY A 209 -1.29 -37.18 -28.19
CA GLY A 209 -0.82 -36.68 -29.49
C GLY A 209 0.40 -35.78 -29.42
N ASP A 210 1.50 -36.25 -28.84
CA ASP A 210 2.67 -35.42 -28.50
C ASP A 210 3.77 -35.43 -29.58
N VAL A 211 3.77 -34.40 -30.43
CA VAL A 211 5.03 -33.77 -30.86
C VAL A 211 4.93 -32.28 -30.59
N TYR A 212 5.21 -31.89 -29.35
CA TYR A 212 5.32 -30.48 -29.00
C TYR A 212 6.69 -29.95 -29.42
N HIS A 213 6.70 -29.11 -30.44
CA HIS A 213 7.89 -28.35 -30.83
C HIS A 213 8.09 -27.17 -29.85
N TRP A 214 8.45 -27.48 -28.61
CA TRP A 214 8.67 -26.52 -27.53
C TRP A 214 9.55 -25.33 -27.94
N GLY A 215 10.60 -25.58 -28.73
CA GLY A 215 11.46 -24.52 -29.27
C GLY A 215 10.73 -23.55 -30.21
N ALA A 216 9.86 -24.05 -31.08
CA ALA A 216 9.08 -23.23 -32.01
C ALA A 216 7.95 -22.47 -31.30
N LEU A 217 7.31 -23.11 -30.31
CA LEU A 217 6.27 -22.47 -29.49
C LEU A 217 6.84 -21.33 -28.64
N MET A 218 8.00 -21.54 -28.00
CA MET A 218 8.65 -20.49 -27.22
C MET A 218 9.22 -19.37 -28.11
N ALA A 219 9.76 -19.70 -29.28
CA ALA A 219 10.17 -18.70 -30.26
C ALA A 219 8.98 -17.85 -30.75
N GLY A 220 7.81 -18.47 -30.98
CA GLY A 220 6.57 -17.77 -31.32
C GLY A 220 6.07 -16.86 -30.20
N ALA A 221 6.09 -17.33 -28.95
CA ALA A 221 5.71 -16.52 -27.79
C ALA A 221 6.65 -15.32 -27.56
N LEU A 222 7.96 -15.51 -27.78
CA LEU A 222 8.96 -14.45 -27.64
C LEU A 222 8.82 -13.39 -28.75
N LEU A 223 8.58 -13.82 -29.99
CA LEU A 223 8.28 -12.91 -31.10
C LEU A 223 6.93 -12.21 -30.96
N GLY A 224 5.92 -12.86 -30.37
CA GLY A 224 4.61 -12.27 -30.12
C GLY A 224 4.59 -11.27 -28.96
N SER A 225 5.44 -11.47 -27.94
CA SER A 225 5.50 -10.60 -26.76
C SER A 225 6.35 -9.34 -26.96
N LEU A 226 7.33 -9.36 -27.88
CA LEU A 226 8.20 -8.20 -28.15
C LEU A 226 7.43 -6.96 -28.62
N PRO A 227 6.50 -7.05 -29.60
CA PRO A 227 5.71 -5.89 -30.04
C PRO A 227 4.76 -5.38 -28.96
N VAL A 228 4.20 -6.29 -28.15
CA VAL A 228 3.29 -5.93 -27.04
C VAL A 228 4.05 -5.23 -25.93
N ALA A 229 5.25 -5.69 -25.58
CA ALA A 229 6.12 -5.04 -24.60
C ALA A 229 6.55 -3.65 -25.09
N ILE A 230 6.91 -3.51 -26.37
CA ILE A 230 7.25 -2.22 -26.98
C ILE A 230 6.05 -1.27 -26.95
N LEU A 231 4.87 -1.72 -27.40
CA LEU A 231 3.64 -0.92 -27.32
C LEU A 231 3.31 -0.52 -25.88
N TYR A 232 3.41 -1.44 -24.93
CA TYR A 232 3.17 -1.15 -23.52
C TYR A 232 4.14 -0.07 -23.00
N SER A 233 5.44 -0.19 -23.28
CA SER A 233 6.43 0.81 -22.87
C SER A 233 6.19 2.18 -23.49
N PHE A 234 5.64 2.25 -24.71
CA PHE A 234 5.27 3.53 -25.34
C PHE A 234 3.97 4.13 -24.79
N PHE A 235 3.00 3.31 -24.38
CA PHE A 235 1.67 3.77 -23.94
C PHE A 235 1.48 3.86 -22.43
N VAL A 236 2.44 3.37 -21.63
CA VAL A 236 2.36 3.42 -20.16
C VAL A 236 2.27 4.86 -19.64
N GLU A 237 2.97 5.80 -20.27
CA GLU A 237 2.89 7.23 -19.91
C GLU A 237 1.49 7.83 -20.20
N TYR A 238 0.83 7.38 -21.27
CA TYR A 238 -0.55 7.78 -21.60
C TYR A 238 -1.57 7.21 -20.62
N TYR A 239 -1.39 5.94 -20.21
CA TYR A 239 -2.28 5.29 -19.24
C TYR A 239 -2.17 5.94 -17.85
N VAL A 240 -0.95 6.23 -17.39
CA VAL A 240 -0.71 6.95 -16.12
C VAL A 240 -1.29 8.38 -16.18
N SER A 241 -1.18 9.06 -17.32
CA SER A 241 -1.82 10.37 -17.52
C SER A 241 -3.36 10.29 -17.41
N GLY A 242 -3.99 9.24 -17.93
CA GLY A 242 -5.45 9.05 -17.86
C GLY A 242 -5.99 8.82 -16.45
N MET A 243 -5.24 8.08 -15.62
CA MET A 243 -5.62 7.83 -14.21
C MET A 243 -5.56 9.10 -13.35
N THR A 244 -4.64 10.02 -13.64
CA THR A 244 -4.56 11.31 -12.92
C THR A 244 -5.66 12.31 -13.30
N GLY A 245 -6.34 12.11 -14.44
CA GLY A 245 -7.47 12.92 -14.86
C GLY A 245 -8.79 12.56 -14.17
N ALA A 246 -8.94 11.32 -13.70
CA ALA A 246 -10.16 10.82 -13.06
C ALA A 246 -10.29 11.16 -11.56
N VAL A 247 -9.26 11.77 -10.95
CA VAL A 247 -9.23 12.17 -9.53
C VAL A 247 -9.44 13.69 -9.35
N LYS A 248 -9.93 14.38 -10.38
CA LYS A 248 -10.46 15.75 -10.24
C LYS A 248 -11.98 15.73 -10.19
N GLU A 249 -12.51 15.35 -9.03
CA GLU A 249 -13.70 15.95 -8.44
C GLU A 249 -13.50 16.11 -6.93
#